data_AF-A0AA42CD83-F1
#
_entry.id   AF-A0AA42CD83-F1
#
_cell.length_a   1.000
_cell.length_b   1.000
_cell.length_c   1.000
_cell.angle_alpha   90.00
_cell.angle_beta   90.00
_cell.angle_gamma   90.00
#
_symmetry.space_group_name_H-M   'P 1'
#
loop_
_entity.id
_entity.type
_entity.pdbx_description
1 polymer ?
#
loop_
_entity_poly.entity_id
_entity_poly.type
_entity_poly.pdbx_seq_one_letter_code
_entity_poly.pdbx_strand_id
1 'polypeptide(L)'
;MLRLSVLPEDRARPHHLRLAREALSPLTGADRAQLFHLPNEDLAVVWRGETAALQTCLRSVRHLFADDTDLVPDPAALAVVLDLPQDSGRLLQAIEDSERPPPPAAAPASRATRPLDLAILLALERAMAQADMTRFARRQPVVQATPDGWRMRWERRFLSDAELFETILPDRAPRADPWLFRRLTRTLDRRMLALM
;
A
#
# COMPACT_ATOMS: atom_id res chain seq x y z
N MET A 1 -8.74 19.44 -0.39
CA MET A 1 -7.70 18.42 -0.13
C MET A 1 -8.21 17.06 -0.59
N LEU A 2 -7.40 16.28 -1.28
CA LEU A 2 -7.70 14.94 -1.78
C LEU A 2 -6.78 13.94 -1.07
N ARG A 3 -7.39 12.99 -0.36
CA ARG A 3 -6.73 11.99 0.48
C ARG A 3 -6.53 10.70 -0.30
N LEU A 4 -5.40 10.58 -0.99
CA LEU A 4 -5.02 9.39 -1.74
C LEU A 4 -4.40 8.33 -0.83
N SER A 5 -3.85 8.73 0.32
CA SER A 5 -3.28 7.88 1.37
C SER A 5 -4.27 6.89 1.99
N VAL A 6 -5.58 7.15 1.86
CA VAL A 6 -6.66 6.29 2.39
C VAL A 6 -7.07 5.20 1.38
N LEU A 7 -6.56 5.25 0.14
CA LEU A 7 -6.89 4.27 -0.88
C LEU A 7 -6.23 2.90 -0.57
N PRO A 8 -6.94 1.79 -0.84
CA PRO A 8 -6.35 0.45 -0.79
C PRO A 8 -5.16 0.31 -1.76
N GLU A 9 -4.20 -0.58 -1.46
CA GLU A 9 -3.00 -0.82 -2.30
C GLU A 9 -3.35 -1.15 -3.76
N ASP A 10 -4.45 -1.87 -3.98
CA ASP A 10 -4.94 -2.21 -5.33
C ASP A 10 -5.28 -0.98 -6.17
N ARG A 11 -5.62 0.15 -5.52
CA ARG A 11 -6.05 1.40 -6.17
C ARG A 11 -5.05 2.54 -6.02
N ALA A 12 -4.03 2.42 -5.17
CA ALA A 12 -2.89 3.34 -5.10
C ALA A 12 -1.88 3.16 -6.26
N ARG A 13 -2.31 2.57 -7.39
CA ARG A 13 -1.45 2.35 -8.56
C ARG A 13 -1.03 3.67 -9.19
N PRO A 14 0.18 3.75 -9.77
CA PRO A 14 0.69 4.98 -10.41
C PRO A 14 -0.24 5.58 -11.48
N HIS A 15 -1.04 4.75 -12.14
CA HIS A 15 -2.03 5.20 -13.13
C HIS A 15 -3.20 5.97 -12.48
N HIS A 16 -3.78 5.45 -11.40
CA HIS A 16 -4.90 6.11 -10.71
C HIS A 16 -4.47 7.41 -10.04
N LEU A 17 -3.26 7.45 -9.46
CA LEU A 17 -2.70 8.68 -8.88
C LEU A 17 -2.55 9.79 -9.95
N ARG A 18 -2.17 9.41 -11.17
CA ARG A 18 -2.07 10.34 -12.31
C ARG A 18 -3.45 10.88 -12.72
N LEU A 19 -4.43 9.99 -12.89
CA LEU A 19 -5.79 10.38 -13.24
C LEU A 19 -6.45 11.25 -12.16
N ALA A 20 -6.23 10.94 -10.88
CA ALA A 20 -6.73 11.75 -9.77
C ALA A 20 -6.15 13.17 -9.77
N ARG A 21 -4.87 13.32 -10.15
CA ARG A 21 -4.24 14.63 -10.33
C ARG A 21 -4.80 15.38 -11.52
N GLU A 22 -4.99 14.71 -12.65
CA GLU A 22 -5.62 15.31 -13.85
C GLU A 22 -7.05 15.77 -13.56
N ALA A 23 -7.80 15.03 -12.74
CA ALA A 23 -9.14 15.40 -12.32
C ALA A 23 -9.20 16.73 -11.54
N LEU A 24 -8.08 17.17 -10.94
CA LEU A 24 -7.96 18.46 -10.25
C LEU A 24 -7.52 19.62 -11.17
N SER A 25 -7.17 19.34 -12.43
CA SER A 25 -6.72 20.36 -13.39
C SER A 25 -7.70 21.55 -13.51
N PRO A 26 -9.04 21.36 -13.56
CA PRO A 26 -9.97 22.49 -13.61
C PRO A 26 -9.86 23.45 -12.42
N LEU A 27 -9.53 22.95 -11.21
CA LEU A 27 -9.34 23.76 -10.01
C LEU A 27 -8.03 24.55 -10.04
N THR A 28 -6.98 24.02 -10.69
CA THR A 28 -5.69 24.74 -10.82
C THR A 28 -5.77 25.97 -11.72
N GLY A 29 -6.83 26.10 -12.53
CA GLY A 29 -7.10 27.30 -13.33
C GLY A 29 -7.86 28.41 -12.58
N ALA A 30 -8.29 28.17 -11.33
CA ALA A 30 -9.01 29.17 -10.54
C ALA A 30 -8.09 30.31 -10.03
N ASP A 31 -8.67 31.42 -9.59
CA ASP A 31 -7.90 32.57 -9.11
C ASP A 31 -6.98 32.19 -7.95
N ARG A 32 -5.69 32.50 -8.11
CA ARG A 32 -4.62 32.17 -7.15
C ARG A 32 -4.60 30.70 -6.72
N ALA A 33 -5.01 29.80 -7.61
CA ALA A 33 -4.97 28.38 -7.31
C ALA A 33 -3.52 27.86 -7.25
N GLN A 34 -3.20 27.12 -6.20
CA GLN A 34 -1.92 26.45 -6.03
C GLN A 34 -2.16 25.01 -5.60
N LEU A 35 -1.44 24.08 -6.23
CA LEU A 35 -1.47 22.65 -5.92
C LEU A 35 -0.20 22.27 -5.17
N PHE A 36 -0.37 21.56 -4.06
CA PHE A 36 0.66 21.09 -3.17
C PHE A 36 0.61 19.57 -3.06
N HIS A 37 1.80 18.96 -3.04
CA HIS A 37 2.00 17.55 -2.77
C HIS A 37 2.40 17.34 -1.32
N LEU A 38 1.69 16.46 -0.63
CA LEU A 38 2.04 16.03 0.71
C LEU A 38 2.93 14.78 0.64
N PRO A 39 3.80 14.54 1.64
CA PRO A 39 4.70 13.38 1.67
C PRO A 39 4.01 12.01 1.61
N ASN A 40 2.74 11.94 1.99
CA ASN A 40 1.92 10.73 1.97
C ASN A 40 1.12 10.55 0.65
N GLU A 41 1.53 11.24 -0.43
CA GLU A 41 0.86 11.27 -1.74
C GLU A 41 -0.51 11.99 -1.77
N ASP A 42 -0.96 12.58 -0.66
CA ASP A 42 -2.15 13.42 -0.65
C ASP A 42 -1.93 14.72 -1.44
N LEU A 43 -3.02 15.29 -1.97
CA LEU A 43 -3.00 16.52 -2.76
C LEU A 43 -3.79 17.62 -2.06
N ALA A 44 -3.21 18.80 -1.92
CA ALA A 44 -3.92 19.98 -1.47
C ALA A 44 -4.00 21.01 -2.59
N VAL A 45 -5.19 21.52 -2.88
CA VAL A 45 -5.38 22.67 -3.78
C VAL A 45 -5.95 23.79 -2.95
N VAL A 46 -5.30 24.95 -2.99
CA VAL A 46 -5.72 26.19 -2.33
C VAL A 46 -6.04 27.20 -3.40
N TRP A 47 -7.22 27.82 -3.35
CA TRP A 47 -7.64 28.84 -4.32
C TRP A 47 -8.38 29.97 -3.58
N ARG A 48 -8.71 31.04 -4.30
CA ARG A 48 -9.48 32.16 -3.76
C ARG A 48 -10.85 32.27 -4.43
N GLY A 49 -11.88 32.50 -3.61
CA GLY A 49 -13.24 32.75 -4.07
C GLY A 49 -14.04 31.49 -4.39
N GLU A 50 -15.26 31.70 -4.90
CA GLU A 50 -16.14 30.62 -5.33
C GLU A 50 -15.80 30.18 -6.75
N THR A 51 -15.85 28.87 -7.01
CA THR A 51 -15.61 28.32 -8.34
C THR A 51 -16.48 27.10 -8.61
N ALA A 52 -17.13 27.08 -9.77
CA ALA A 52 -17.86 25.92 -10.25
C ALA A 52 -16.91 24.73 -10.56
N ALA A 53 -15.61 25.00 -10.75
CA ALA A 53 -14.60 23.99 -11.02
C ALA A 53 -14.48 22.95 -9.90
N LEU A 54 -14.78 23.34 -8.64
CA LEU A 54 -14.76 22.43 -7.50
C LEU A 54 -15.72 21.26 -7.70
N GLN A 55 -16.98 21.54 -8.07
CA GLN A 55 -17.99 20.50 -8.26
C GLN A 55 -17.67 19.59 -9.44
N THR A 56 -17.07 20.12 -10.51
CA THR A 56 -16.58 19.34 -11.63
C THR A 56 -15.48 18.38 -11.18
N CYS A 57 -14.49 18.86 -10.42
CA CYS A 57 -13.40 18.01 -9.92
C CYS A 57 -13.92 16.92 -8.98
N LEU A 58 -14.81 17.26 -8.04
CA LEU A 58 -15.42 16.30 -7.12
C LEU A 58 -16.20 15.21 -7.88
N ARG A 59 -16.91 15.57 -8.96
CA ARG A 59 -17.63 14.61 -9.80
C ARG A 59 -16.67 13.70 -10.57
N SER A 60 -15.60 14.26 -11.14
CA SER A 60 -14.57 13.47 -11.83
C SER A 60 -13.89 12.48 -10.90
N VAL A 61 -13.53 12.91 -9.69
CA VAL A 61 -12.97 12.03 -8.65
C VAL A 61 -13.96 10.93 -8.28
N ARG A 62 -15.25 11.27 -8.07
CA ARG A 62 -16.28 10.28 -7.81
C ARG A 62 -16.40 9.24 -8.92
N HIS A 63 -16.45 9.66 -10.19
CA HIS A 63 -16.52 8.75 -11.32
C HIS A 63 -15.27 7.87 -11.46
N LEU A 64 -14.07 8.41 -11.21
CA LEU A 64 -12.82 7.65 -11.24
C LEU A 64 -12.83 6.45 -10.29
N PHE A 65 -13.58 6.54 -9.18
CA PHE A 65 -13.65 5.51 -8.15
C PHE A 65 -15.03 4.84 -8.03
N ALA A 66 -16.00 5.14 -8.91
CA ALA A 66 -17.39 4.69 -8.81
C ALA A 66 -17.59 3.21 -9.22
N ASP A 67 -16.79 2.70 -10.15
CA ASP A 67 -17.01 1.38 -10.77
C ASP A 67 -16.69 0.19 -9.85
N ASP A 68 -16.08 0.42 -8.70
CA ASP A 68 -15.60 -0.65 -7.83
C ASP A 68 -16.22 -0.55 -6.41
N THR A 69 -17.44 -1.08 -6.29
CA THR A 69 -18.45 -0.76 -5.25
C THR A 69 -18.21 -1.34 -3.84
N ASP A 70 -17.26 -2.26 -3.60
CA ASP A 70 -17.33 -3.03 -2.34
C ASP A 70 -16.37 -2.61 -1.20
N LEU A 71 -15.36 -1.76 -1.44
CA LEU A 71 -14.29 -1.56 -0.45
C LEU A 71 -13.70 -0.15 -0.34
N VAL A 72 -14.17 0.83 -1.12
CA VAL A 72 -13.66 2.21 -1.01
C VAL A 72 -14.53 3.03 -0.05
N PRO A 73 -13.92 3.74 0.93
CA PRO A 73 -14.67 4.76 1.67
C PRO A 73 -15.31 5.71 0.68
N ASP A 74 -16.58 6.09 0.92
CA ASP A 74 -17.36 7.00 0.07
C ASP A 74 -16.42 8.00 -0.63
N PRO A 75 -16.40 8.12 -1.97
CA PRO A 75 -15.51 9.05 -2.65
C PRO A 75 -15.66 10.51 -2.17
N ALA A 76 -16.76 10.86 -1.50
CA ALA A 76 -16.87 12.11 -0.74
C ALA A 76 -15.91 12.20 0.47
N ALA A 77 -15.57 11.09 1.11
CA ALA A 77 -14.59 11.00 2.19
C ALA A 77 -13.14 11.12 1.70
N LEU A 78 -12.87 10.87 0.41
CA LEU A 78 -11.56 11.10 -0.21
C LEU A 78 -11.28 12.59 -0.41
N ALA A 79 -12.31 13.40 -0.66
CA ALA A 79 -12.16 14.83 -0.93
C ALA A 79 -12.70 15.68 0.23
N VAL A 80 -11.80 16.34 0.94
CA VAL A 80 -12.14 17.26 2.04
C VAL A 80 -12.04 18.70 1.54
N VAL A 81 -13.16 19.42 1.56
CA VAL A 81 -13.19 20.87 1.33
C VAL A 81 -13.03 21.56 2.69
N LEU A 82 -12.15 22.56 2.76
CA LEU A 82 -11.81 23.30 3.98
C LEU A 82 -12.00 24.79 3.71
N ASP A 83 -12.70 25.48 4.61
CA ASP A 83 -12.91 26.92 4.53
C ASP A 83 -11.88 27.63 5.41
N LEU A 84 -10.95 28.34 4.78
CA LEU A 84 -9.91 29.09 5.49
C LEU A 84 -10.35 30.54 5.75
N PRO A 85 -10.11 31.09 6.95
CA PRO A 85 -9.21 30.58 8.01
C PRO A 85 -9.84 29.61 9.04
N GLN A 86 -11.15 29.35 8.98
CA GLN A 86 -11.91 28.62 10.00
C GLN A 86 -11.39 27.18 10.21
N ASP A 87 -11.02 26.49 9.14
CA ASP A 87 -10.53 25.11 9.15
C ASP A 87 -8.99 24.99 9.21
N SER A 88 -8.28 26.07 9.54
CA SER A 88 -6.81 26.09 9.61
C SER A 88 -6.22 24.98 10.50
N GLY A 89 -6.86 24.69 11.64
CA GLY A 89 -6.44 23.60 12.53
C GLY A 89 -6.51 22.22 11.87
N ARG A 90 -7.56 21.94 11.07
CA ARG A 90 -7.72 20.66 10.37
C ARG A 90 -6.70 20.50 9.24
N LEU A 91 -6.35 21.60 8.57
CA LEU A 91 -5.30 21.61 7.57
C LEU A 91 -3.93 21.30 8.19
N LEU A 92 -3.58 21.97 9.29
CA LEU A 92 -2.32 21.73 10.00
C LEU A 92 -2.21 20.29 10.49
N GLN A 93 -3.28 19.75 11.08
CA GLN A 93 -3.32 18.36 11.52
C GLN A 93 -3.12 17.39 10.35
N ALA A 94 -3.73 17.65 9.19
CA ALA A 94 -3.53 16.82 8.01
C ALA A 94 -2.09 16.86 7.48
N ILE A 95 -1.41 18.00 7.58
CA ILE A 95 0.00 18.13 7.23
C ILE A 95 0.85 17.32 8.22
N GLU A 96 0.64 17.46 9.52
CA GLU A 96 1.35 16.67 10.54
C GLU A 96 1.15 15.16 10.35
N ASP A 97 -0.08 14.73 10.06
CA ASP A 97 -0.38 13.33 9.79
C ASP A 97 0.33 12.81 8.53
N SER A 98 0.57 13.67 7.52
CA SER A 98 1.27 13.32 6.30
C SER A 98 2.77 13.10 6.48
N GLU A 99 3.38 13.72 7.50
CA GLU A 99 4.79 13.54 7.85
C GLU A 99 5.04 12.30 8.70
N ARG A 100 3.98 11.73 9.30
CA ARG A 100 4.10 10.49 10.06
C ARG A 100 4.39 9.33 9.09
N PRO A 101 5.33 8.43 9.43
CA PRO A 101 5.53 7.21 8.67
C PRO A 101 4.19 6.49 8.50
N PRO A 102 3.84 6.03 7.28
CA PRO A 102 2.61 5.29 7.09
C PRO A 102 2.62 4.10 8.06
N PRO A 103 1.50 3.81 8.76
CA PRO A 103 1.43 2.61 9.56
C PRO A 103 1.79 1.43 8.65
N PRO A 104 2.56 0.44 9.15
CA PRO A 104 2.87 -0.75 8.36
C PRO A 104 1.55 -1.27 7.79
N ALA A 105 1.48 -1.40 6.46
CA ALA A 105 0.27 -1.84 5.77
C ALA A 105 -0.34 -3.00 6.56
N ALA A 106 -1.60 -2.84 6.97
CA ALA A 106 -2.28 -3.88 7.71
C ALA A 106 -2.20 -5.13 6.84
N ALA A 107 -1.41 -6.11 7.29
CA ALA A 107 -1.29 -7.38 6.59
C ALA A 107 -2.71 -7.85 6.28
N PRO A 108 -3.00 -8.30 5.04
CA PRO A 108 -4.34 -8.77 4.69
C PRO A 108 -4.78 -9.69 5.82
N ALA A 109 -5.95 -9.40 6.42
CA ALA A 109 -6.44 -10.12 7.58
C ALA A 109 -6.41 -11.60 7.22
N SER A 110 -5.44 -12.32 7.78
CA SER A 110 -5.22 -13.72 7.45
C SER A 110 -6.51 -14.45 7.82
N ARG A 111 -7.20 -15.00 6.81
CA ARG A 111 -8.38 -15.88 7.03
C ARG A 111 -8.01 -17.09 7.88
N ALA A 112 -6.72 -17.35 8.02
CA ALA A 112 -6.22 -18.43 8.80
C ALA A 112 -6.33 -18.16 10.29
N THR A 113 -7.14 -18.98 10.95
CA THR A 113 -7.45 -18.86 12.39
C THR A 113 -6.75 -19.91 13.24
N ARG A 114 -6.23 -21.00 12.63
CA ARG A 114 -5.64 -22.10 13.39
C ARG A 114 -4.12 -22.04 13.36
N PRO A 115 -3.44 -22.12 14.52
CA PRO A 115 -1.99 -22.18 14.57
C PRO A 115 -1.46 -23.44 13.87
N LEU A 116 -0.18 -23.40 13.49
CA LEU A 116 0.57 -24.59 13.11
C LEU A 116 0.68 -25.53 14.29
N ASP A 117 0.63 -26.83 14.02
CA ASP A 117 1.06 -27.87 14.96
C ASP A 117 2.33 -28.55 14.45
N LEU A 118 2.98 -29.33 15.31
CA LEU A 118 4.22 -30.01 14.99
C LEU A 118 4.06 -31.06 13.88
N ALA A 119 2.92 -31.75 13.81
CA ALA A 119 2.68 -32.80 12.83
C ALA A 119 2.58 -32.22 11.41
N ILE A 120 1.82 -31.13 11.27
CA ILE A 120 1.68 -30.37 10.02
C ILE A 120 3.02 -29.74 9.64
N LEU A 121 3.77 -29.18 10.59
CA LEU A 121 5.08 -28.62 10.31
C LEU A 121 6.03 -29.68 9.73
N LEU A 122 6.08 -30.88 10.30
CA LEU A 122 6.90 -31.97 9.79
C LEU A 122 6.46 -32.45 8.40
N ALA A 123 5.15 -32.52 8.15
CA ALA A 123 4.62 -32.85 6.84
C ALA A 123 5.00 -31.78 5.80
N LEU A 124 4.91 -30.50 6.17
CA LEU A 124 5.31 -29.38 5.33
C LEU A 124 6.81 -29.38 5.04
N GLU A 125 7.66 -29.61 6.04
CA GLU A 125 9.11 -29.74 5.86
C GLU A 125 9.46 -30.84 4.83
N ARG A 126 8.75 -31.97 4.84
CA ARG A 126 8.92 -33.06 3.86
C ARG A 126 8.38 -32.69 2.48
N ALA A 127 7.22 -32.04 2.40
CA ALA A 127 6.64 -31.62 1.13
C ALA A 127 7.51 -30.57 0.44
N MET A 128 7.96 -29.55 1.17
CA MET A 128 8.94 -28.57 0.68
C MET A 128 10.27 -29.21 0.33
N ALA A 129 10.59 -30.38 0.90
CA ALA A 129 11.82 -31.06 0.57
C ALA A 129 11.85 -31.64 -0.86
N GLN A 130 10.67 -31.93 -1.41
CA GLN A 130 10.49 -32.60 -2.71
C GLN A 130 9.89 -31.68 -3.77
N ALA A 131 9.19 -30.61 -3.35
CA ALA A 131 8.55 -29.67 -4.25
C ALA A 131 9.56 -28.73 -4.93
N ASP A 132 9.26 -28.35 -6.17
CA ASP A 132 9.94 -27.24 -6.83
C ASP A 132 9.48 -25.90 -6.21
N MET A 133 10.42 -25.24 -5.54
CA MET A 133 10.18 -23.98 -4.84
C MET A 133 10.54 -22.75 -5.68
N THR A 134 11.03 -22.94 -6.92
CA THR A 134 11.46 -21.86 -7.82
C THR A 134 10.34 -20.86 -8.08
N ARG A 135 9.08 -21.32 -8.14
CA ARG A 135 7.91 -20.45 -8.32
C ARG A 135 7.72 -19.41 -7.22
N PHE A 136 8.21 -19.69 -6.01
CA PHE A 136 8.11 -18.81 -4.85
C PHE A 136 9.34 -17.93 -4.66
N ALA A 137 10.41 -18.14 -5.46
CA ALA A 137 11.60 -17.31 -5.40
C ALA A 137 11.27 -15.90 -5.86
N ARG A 138 11.69 -14.92 -5.06
CA ARG A 138 11.53 -13.49 -5.32
C ARG A 138 12.89 -12.80 -5.28
N ARG A 139 13.01 -11.76 -6.09
CA ARG A 139 14.19 -10.92 -6.23
C ARG A 139 13.75 -9.48 -5.97
N GLN A 140 14.36 -8.85 -4.98
CA GLN A 140 14.09 -7.46 -4.65
C GLN A 140 15.37 -6.65 -4.75
N PRO A 141 15.46 -5.69 -5.68
CA PRO A 141 16.60 -4.79 -5.74
C PRO A 141 16.61 -3.91 -4.49
N VAL A 142 17.75 -3.85 -3.83
CA VAL A 142 18.00 -2.91 -2.73
C VAL A 142 18.77 -1.74 -3.30
N VAL A 143 18.12 -0.59 -3.35
CA VAL A 143 18.66 0.65 -3.88
C VAL A 143 19.06 1.59 -2.74
N GLN A 144 20.06 2.42 -3.00
CA GLN A 144 20.43 3.53 -2.14
C GLN A 144 20.10 4.84 -2.85
N ALA A 145 19.47 5.77 -2.13
CA ALA A 145 19.33 7.14 -2.57
C ALA A 145 20.69 7.86 -2.51
N THR A 146 21.11 8.45 -3.62
CA THR A 146 22.31 9.30 -3.74
C THR A 146 21.92 10.65 -4.35
N PRO A 147 22.75 11.70 -4.23
CA PRO A 147 22.47 13.00 -4.85
C PRO A 147 22.22 12.92 -6.36
N ASP A 148 22.83 11.94 -7.04
CA ASP A 148 22.71 11.71 -8.48
C ASP A 148 21.56 10.75 -8.86
N GLY A 149 20.74 10.31 -7.89
CA GLY A 149 19.59 9.43 -8.08
C GLY A 149 19.65 8.11 -7.31
N TRP A 150 18.90 7.10 -7.77
CA TRP A 150 18.82 5.78 -7.13
C TRP A 150 19.87 4.84 -7.69
N ARG A 151 20.73 4.30 -6.83
CA ARG A 151 21.76 3.33 -7.23
C ARG A 151 21.50 1.96 -6.60
N MET A 152 21.41 0.92 -7.42
CA MET A 152 21.32 -0.45 -6.94
C MET A 152 22.58 -0.82 -6.15
N ARG A 153 22.42 -1.28 -4.91
CA ARG A 153 23.51 -1.75 -4.05
C ARG A 153 23.67 -3.26 -4.14
N TRP A 154 22.57 -3.99 -4.00
CA TRP A 154 22.54 -5.45 -4.07
C TRP A 154 21.12 -5.94 -4.34
N GLU A 155 20.96 -7.24 -4.54
CA GLU A 155 19.68 -7.89 -4.76
C GLU A 155 19.37 -8.88 -3.64
N ARG A 156 18.25 -8.66 -2.94
CA ARG A 156 17.75 -9.62 -1.97
C ARG A 156 16.99 -10.73 -2.68
N ARG A 157 17.45 -11.96 -2.50
CA ARG A 157 16.76 -13.16 -2.98
C ARG A 157 16.15 -13.88 -1.78
N PHE A 158 14.86 -14.18 -1.86
CA PHE A 158 14.13 -14.84 -0.77
C PHE A 158 12.96 -15.66 -1.34
N LEU A 159 12.41 -16.58 -0.55
CA LEU A 159 11.15 -17.24 -0.85
C LEU A 159 9.99 -16.43 -0.27
N SER A 160 8.97 -16.14 -1.07
CA SER A 160 7.76 -15.45 -0.60
C SER A 160 7.00 -16.34 0.38
N ASP A 161 7.08 -16.03 1.67
CA ASP A 161 6.39 -16.77 2.72
C ASP A 161 4.87 -16.58 2.62
N ALA A 162 4.41 -15.36 2.32
CA ALA A 162 3.00 -15.05 2.10
C ALA A 162 2.36 -15.91 0.99
N GLU A 163 2.95 -15.94 -0.20
CA GLU A 163 2.41 -16.74 -1.30
C GLU A 163 2.52 -18.24 -1.05
N LEU A 164 3.62 -18.67 -0.42
CA LEU A 164 3.83 -20.07 -0.07
C LEU A 164 2.77 -20.55 0.92
N PHE A 165 2.42 -19.74 1.93
CA PHE A 165 1.39 -20.09 2.90
C PHE A 165 -0.01 -20.02 2.31
N GLU A 166 -0.34 -19.02 1.50
CA GLU A 166 -1.64 -18.99 0.80
C GLU A 166 -1.82 -20.21 -0.11
N THR A 167 -0.74 -20.68 -0.74
CA THR A 167 -0.81 -21.82 -1.67
C THR A 167 -0.85 -23.17 -0.96
N ILE A 168 -0.07 -23.34 0.13
CA ILE A 168 0.12 -24.65 0.78
C ILE A 168 -0.71 -24.81 2.06
N LEU A 169 -1.04 -23.70 2.73
CA LEU A 169 -1.69 -23.66 4.04
C LEU A 169 -2.68 -22.49 4.18
N PRO A 170 -3.69 -22.36 3.28
CA PRO A 170 -4.62 -21.21 3.29
C PRO A 170 -5.41 -21.06 4.61
N ASP A 171 -5.64 -22.16 5.33
CA ASP A 171 -6.45 -22.18 6.56
C ASP A 171 -5.60 -22.10 7.86
N ARG A 172 -4.26 -22.00 7.77
CA ARG A 172 -3.38 -22.02 8.96
C ARG A 172 -2.56 -20.75 9.12
N ALA A 173 -2.46 -20.27 10.35
CA ALA A 173 -1.75 -19.07 10.74
C ALA A 173 -0.30 -19.45 11.12
N PRO A 174 0.65 -19.40 10.17
CA PRO A 174 1.98 -19.95 10.40
C PRO A 174 2.81 -19.05 11.32
N ARG A 175 2.42 -17.78 11.45
CA ARG A 175 3.04 -16.78 12.32
C ARG A 175 2.45 -16.75 13.74
N ALA A 176 1.44 -17.57 14.05
CA ALA A 176 0.78 -17.58 15.35
C ALA A 176 1.69 -18.10 16.49
N ASP A 177 2.60 -19.03 16.18
CA ASP A 177 3.63 -19.51 17.11
C ASP A 177 5.03 -19.09 16.61
N PRO A 178 5.71 -18.16 17.31
CA PRO A 178 7.04 -17.70 16.92
C PRO A 178 8.10 -18.81 16.81
N TRP A 179 8.02 -19.87 17.60
CA TRP A 179 9.03 -20.94 17.61
C TRP A 179 8.86 -21.89 16.44
N LEU A 180 7.62 -22.28 16.15
CA LEU A 180 7.30 -23.09 14.97
C LEU A 180 7.59 -22.31 13.68
N PHE A 181 7.23 -21.02 13.66
CA PHE A 181 7.54 -20.14 12.54
C PHE A 181 9.04 -20.03 12.31
N ARG A 182 9.83 -19.82 13.37
CA ARG A 182 11.29 -19.73 13.27
C ARG A 182 11.95 -21.03 12.80
N ARG A 183 11.38 -22.18 13.14
CA ARG A 183 11.86 -23.47 12.62
C ARG A 183 11.55 -23.59 11.12
N LEU A 184 10.34 -23.21 10.73
CA LEU A 184 9.91 -23.22 9.34
C LEU A 184 10.77 -22.32 8.45
N THR A 185 11.04 -21.09 8.89
CA THR A 185 11.88 -20.15 8.12
C THR A 185 13.30 -20.67 7.92
N ARG A 186 13.90 -21.35 8.89
CA ARG A 186 15.20 -22.02 8.68
C ARG A 186 15.18 -23.07 7.58
N THR A 187 14.07 -23.79 7.42
CA THR A 187 13.90 -24.76 6.34
C THR A 187 13.75 -24.06 5.00
N LEU A 188 12.99 -22.96 4.94
CA LEU A 188 12.88 -22.11 3.75
C LEU A 188 14.23 -21.51 3.34
N ASP A 189 15.00 -21.00 4.29
CA ASP A 189 16.32 -20.42 4.05
C ASP A 189 17.29 -21.45 3.45
N ARG A 190 17.33 -22.67 4.01
CA ARG A 190 18.12 -23.78 3.46
C ARG A 190 17.71 -24.14 2.04
N ARG A 191 16.42 -24.11 1.74
CA ARG A 191 15.90 -24.37 0.40
C ARG A 191 16.30 -23.27 -0.57
N MET A 192 16.23 -22.02 -0.14
CA MET A 192 16.69 -20.88 -0.94
C MET A 192 18.17 -21.00 -1.30
N LEU A 193 19.02 -21.39 -0.35
CA LEU A 193 20.45 -21.61 -0.60
C LEU A 193 20.70 -22.75 -1.60
N ALA A 194 19.85 -23.76 -1.66
CA ALA A 194 19.96 -24.86 -2.63
C ALA A 194 19.49 -24.49 -4.04
N LEU A 195 18.74 -23.39 -4.19
CA LEU A 195 18.25 -22.86 -5.47
C LEU A 195 19.19 -21.81 -6.08
N MET A 196 20.23 -21.40 -5.35
CA MET A 196 21.24 -20.43 -5.80
C MET A 196 22.36 -21.11 -6.57
#